data_AF-Q1X867-F1
#
_entry.id   AF-Q1X867-F1
#
_cell.length_a   1.000
_cell.length_b   1.000
_cell.length_c   1.000
_cell.angle_alpha   90.00
_cell.angle_beta   90.00
_cell.angle_gamma   90.00
#
_symmetry.space_group_name_H-M   'P 1'
#
loop_
_entity.id
_entity.type
_entity.pdbx_description
1 polymer ?
#
loop_
_entity_poly.entity_id
_entity_poly.type
_entity_poly.pdbx_seq_one_letter_code
_entity_poly.pdbx_strand_id
1 'polypeptide(L)'
;LAAVLLKLGGYGIIRVMPICPPPSSTMIYPFIIISLWGVIMTSLIGLRQPDLKALIAYSSVGHMGLVVASTMVQTPWGLTGTMLLMIAHGLTSSALFCLANINYERTHSRTLLLLQGAQIIFPLMASWWVIASLTNMALPPTINFMGELVIFTTLLDWCPLTIIITGIGATITAGYTLYMLMSTQHGKLSSNLVLPPMQTREHLLLALHLIPLLLITLKPNLIF
;
A
#
# COMPACT_ATOMS: atom_id res chain seq x y z
N LEU A 1 7.86 5.48 9.87
CA LEU A 1 6.44 5.86 10.11
C LEU A 1 5.47 4.88 9.47
N ALA A 2 5.50 4.72 8.15
CA ALA A 2 4.53 3.87 7.43
C ALA A 2 4.46 2.41 7.91
N ALA A 3 5.61 1.75 8.14
CA ALA A 3 5.63 0.33 8.47
C ALA A 3 5.04 -0.03 9.84
N VAL A 4 5.31 0.77 10.88
CA VAL A 4 5.01 0.40 12.28
C VAL A 4 3.98 1.33 12.92
N LEU A 5 4.17 2.65 12.86
CA LEU A 5 3.34 3.60 13.63
C LEU A 5 1.87 3.58 13.20
N LEU A 6 1.60 3.41 11.90
CA LEU A 6 0.21 3.27 11.41
C LEU A 6 -0.46 1.99 11.92
N LYS A 7 0.32 0.92 12.11
CA LYS A 7 -0.17 -0.40 12.50
C LYS A 7 -0.47 -0.48 14.00
N LEU A 8 0.18 0.36 14.82
CA LEU A 8 -0.16 0.49 16.24
C LEU A 8 -1.61 0.92 16.44
N GLY A 9 -2.16 1.76 15.55
CA GLY A 9 -3.57 2.13 15.59
C GLY A 9 -4.50 0.94 15.35
N GLY A 10 -4.28 0.19 14.27
CA GLY A 10 -5.07 -1.02 13.96
C GLY A 10 -4.95 -2.08 15.05
N TYR A 11 -3.73 -2.35 15.52
CA TYR A 11 -3.49 -3.26 16.65
C TYR A 11 -4.20 -2.80 17.93
N GLY A 12 -4.18 -1.49 18.20
CA GLY A 12 -4.91 -0.90 19.32
C GLY A 12 -6.41 -1.16 19.23
N ILE A 13 -7.03 -0.97 18.06
CA ILE A 13 -8.45 -1.27 17.83
C ILE A 13 -8.72 -2.75 18.11
N ILE A 14 -7.90 -3.66 17.57
CA ILE A 14 -8.05 -5.12 17.76
C ILE A 14 -8.00 -5.50 19.25
N ARG A 15 -7.13 -4.86 20.04
CA ARG A 15 -6.98 -5.15 21.48
C ARG A 15 -8.04 -4.50 22.35
N VAL A 16 -8.46 -3.27 22.04
CA VAL A 16 -9.38 -2.48 22.87
C VAL A 16 -10.83 -2.87 22.62
N MET A 17 -11.23 -3.15 21.39
CA MET A 17 -12.64 -3.43 21.05
C MET A 17 -13.26 -4.60 21.83
N PRO A 18 -12.56 -5.72 22.11
CA PRO A 18 -13.10 -6.78 22.95
C PRO A 18 -13.23 -6.40 24.43
N ILE A 19 -12.40 -5.47 24.92
CA ILE A 19 -12.36 -5.04 26.32
C ILE A 19 -13.39 -3.92 26.57
N CYS A 20 -13.49 -2.99 25.63
CA CYS A 20 -14.36 -1.82 25.69
C CYS A 20 -15.19 -1.76 24.41
N PRO A 21 -16.19 -2.66 24.26
CA PRO A 21 -17.06 -2.64 23.09
C PRO A 21 -17.88 -1.36 23.03
N PRO A 22 -18.26 -0.88 21.83
CA PRO A 22 -19.08 0.30 21.69
C PRO A 22 -20.44 0.09 22.39
N PRO A 23 -21.00 1.13 23.04
CA PRO A 23 -22.23 1.01 23.81
C PRO A 23 -23.44 0.66 22.93
N SER A 24 -23.39 1.00 21.64
CA SER A 24 -24.36 0.56 20.64
C SER A 24 -23.66 0.07 19.37
N SER A 25 -24.28 -0.93 18.73
CA SER A 25 -23.83 -1.43 17.42
C SER A 25 -23.90 -0.38 16.32
N THR A 26 -24.61 0.73 16.53
CA THR A 26 -24.71 1.84 15.56
C THR A 26 -23.49 2.75 15.55
N MET A 27 -22.66 2.74 16.61
CA MET A 27 -21.49 3.63 16.69
C MET A 27 -20.34 3.26 15.75
N ILE A 28 -20.34 2.05 15.16
CA ILE A 28 -19.33 1.67 14.16
C ILE A 28 -19.59 2.30 12.79
N TYR A 29 -20.85 2.64 12.46
CA TYR A 29 -21.23 3.10 11.12
C TYR A 29 -20.48 4.36 10.66
N PRO A 30 -20.33 5.43 11.47
CA PRO A 30 -19.61 6.62 11.03
C PRO A 30 -18.16 6.31 10.66
N PHE A 31 -17.48 5.46 11.43
CA PHE A 31 -16.09 5.07 11.16
C PHE A 31 -15.95 4.24 9.89
N ILE A 32 -16.86 3.28 9.68
CA ILE A 32 -16.87 2.47 8.46
C ILE A 32 -17.13 3.36 7.24
N ILE A 33 -18.12 4.26 7.29
CA ILE A 33 -18.46 5.16 6.18
C ILE A 33 -17.29 6.09 5.85
N ILE A 34 -16.70 6.74 6.86
CA ILE A 34 -15.53 7.63 6.66
C ILE A 34 -14.35 6.85 6.08
N SER A 35 -14.10 5.63 6.56
CA SER A 35 -12.99 4.81 6.07
C SER A 35 -13.18 4.38 4.61
N LEU A 36 -14.36 3.88 4.23
CA LEU A 36 -14.65 3.45 2.86
C LEU A 36 -14.69 4.63 1.88
N TRP A 37 -15.27 5.77 2.27
CA TRP A 37 -15.21 6.99 1.48
C TRP A 37 -13.77 7.50 1.35
N GLY A 38 -13.01 7.43 2.43
CA GLY A 38 -11.60 7.79 2.47
C GLY A 38 -10.74 6.96 1.51
N VAL A 39 -11.01 5.66 1.35
CA VAL A 39 -10.33 4.80 0.36
C VAL A 39 -10.49 5.37 -1.05
N ILE A 40 -11.71 5.73 -1.45
CA ILE A 40 -11.97 6.33 -2.77
C ILE A 40 -11.25 7.68 -2.87
N MET A 41 -11.46 8.59 -1.91
CA MET A 41 -10.93 9.95 -2.00
C MET A 41 -9.40 9.98 -2.02
N THR A 42 -8.73 9.18 -1.19
CA THR A 42 -7.26 9.11 -1.16
C THR A 42 -6.69 8.50 -2.44
N SER A 43 -7.37 7.50 -3.01
CA SER A 43 -6.97 6.91 -4.30
C SER A 43 -7.11 7.90 -5.46
N LEU A 44 -8.18 8.72 -5.48
CA LEU A 44 -8.36 9.80 -6.47
C LEU A 44 -7.30 10.91 -6.32
N ILE A 45 -6.95 11.29 -5.09
CA ILE A 45 -5.85 12.22 -4.84
C ILE A 45 -4.53 11.65 -5.38
N GLY A 46 -4.29 10.35 -5.18
CA GLY A 46 -3.11 9.63 -5.68
C GLY A 46 -2.91 9.77 -7.20
N LEU A 47 -3.99 9.76 -8.00
CA LEU A 47 -3.91 9.93 -9.46
C LEU A 47 -3.42 11.32 -9.90
N ARG A 48 -3.61 12.34 -9.06
CA ARG A 48 -3.28 13.74 -9.37
C ARG A 48 -2.02 14.21 -8.64
N GLN A 49 -1.39 13.35 -7.84
CA GLN A 49 -0.33 13.76 -6.93
C GLN A 49 1.01 13.91 -7.68
N PRO A 50 1.62 15.12 -7.71
CA PRO A 50 2.89 15.36 -8.40
C PRO A 50 4.12 14.98 -7.56
N ASP A 51 3.97 14.85 -6.24
CA ASP A 51 5.04 14.46 -5.31
C ASP A 51 4.99 12.96 -5.04
N LEU A 52 6.11 12.27 -5.32
CA LEU A 52 6.22 10.82 -5.20
C LEU A 52 6.07 10.32 -3.75
N LYS A 53 6.67 11.00 -2.77
CA LYS A 53 6.56 10.59 -1.34
C LYS A 53 5.15 10.83 -0.83
N ALA A 54 4.50 11.92 -1.24
CA ALA A 54 3.12 12.19 -0.89
C ALA A 54 2.15 11.18 -1.54
N LEU A 55 2.39 10.77 -2.79
CA LEU A 55 1.60 9.74 -3.47
C LEU A 55 1.63 8.41 -2.69
N ILE A 56 2.81 7.99 -2.23
CA ILE A 56 2.99 6.78 -1.41
C ILE A 56 2.35 6.95 -0.01
N ALA A 57 2.33 8.16 0.54
CA ALA A 57 1.63 8.44 1.79
C ALA A 57 0.11 8.29 1.63
N TYR A 58 -0.47 8.85 0.57
CA TYR A 58 -1.90 8.72 0.29
C TYR A 58 -2.32 7.28 -0.03
N SER A 59 -1.49 6.52 -0.75
CA SER A 59 -1.75 5.08 -0.94
C SER A 59 -1.81 4.33 0.38
N SER A 60 -0.97 4.72 1.34
CA SER A 60 -0.95 4.13 2.69
C SER A 60 -2.22 4.46 3.48
N VAL A 61 -2.76 5.67 3.34
CA VAL A 61 -4.04 6.02 3.98
C VAL A 61 -5.19 5.19 3.40
N GLY A 62 -5.22 4.96 2.09
CA GLY A 62 -6.23 4.10 1.44
C GLY A 62 -6.19 2.66 1.98
N HIS A 63 -5.01 2.04 2.00
CA HIS A 63 -4.83 0.68 2.54
C HIS A 63 -5.22 0.57 4.02
N MET A 64 -4.88 1.55 4.84
CA MET A 64 -5.28 1.56 6.26
C MET A 64 -6.76 1.90 6.45
N GLY A 65 -7.41 2.59 5.51
CA GLY A 65 -8.86 2.76 5.49
C GLY A 65 -9.60 1.43 5.43
N LEU A 66 -9.14 0.50 4.58
CA LEU A 66 -9.66 -0.88 4.54
C LEU A 66 -9.47 -1.62 5.87
N VAL A 67 -8.31 -1.44 6.52
CA VAL A 67 -8.04 -2.02 7.84
C VAL A 67 -9.02 -1.49 8.88
N VAL A 68 -9.29 -0.19 8.91
CA VAL A 68 -10.27 0.40 9.84
C VAL A 68 -11.67 -0.14 9.55
N ALA A 69 -12.10 -0.19 8.30
CA ALA A 69 -13.42 -0.69 7.93
C ALA A 69 -13.64 -2.14 8.42
N SER A 70 -12.69 -3.02 8.17
CA SER A 70 -12.81 -4.44 8.53
C SER A 70 -12.63 -4.70 10.03
N THR A 71 -11.71 -3.98 10.70
CA THR A 71 -11.57 -4.10 12.17
C THR A 71 -12.81 -3.64 12.90
N MET A 72 -13.58 -2.67 12.39
CA MET A 72 -14.83 -2.24 13.02
C MET A 72 -15.96 -3.30 12.96
N VAL A 73 -15.91 -4.21 11.97
CA VAL A 73 -16.89 -5.30 11.82
C VAL A 73 -16.62 -6.47 12.79
N GLN A 74 -15.39 -6.63 13.30
CA GLN A 74 -15.01 -7.59 14.34
C GLN A 74 -15.30 -9.08 14.02
N THR A 75 -15.30 -9.49 12.74
CA THR A 75 -15.39 -10.90 12.36
C THR A 75 -14.02 -11.59 12.42
N PRO A 76 -13.95 -12.92 12.66
CA PRO A 76 -12.67 -13.63 12.70
C PRO A 76 -11.92 -13.52 11.37
N TRP A 77 -12.65 -13.61 10.25
CA TRP A 77 -12.10 -13.35 8.92
C TRP A 77 -11.62 -11.91 8.77
N GLY A 78 -12.35 -10.91 9.29
CA GLY A 78 -11.92 -9.51 9.22
C GLY A 78 -10.62 -9.27 9.97
N LEU A 79 -10.50 -9.85 11.17
CA LEU A 79 -9.29 -9.77 11.97
C LEU A 79 -8.09 -10.47 11.30
N THR A 80 -8.28 -11.60 10.62
CA THR A 80 -7.20 -12.23 9.87
C THR A 80 -6.79 -11.39 8.64
N GLY A 81 -7.76 -10.93 7.85
CA GLY A 81 -7.50 -10.06 6.69
C GLY A 81 -6.78 -8.76 7.07
N THR A 82 -7.19 -8.12 8.16
CA THR A 82 -6.58 -6.89 8.66
C THR A 82 -5.13 -7.10 9.10
N MET A 83 -4.82 -8.20 9.79
CA MET A 83 -3.44 -8.54 10.17
C MET A 83 -2.55 -8.81 8.95
N LEU A 84 -3.04 -9.58 7.97
CA LEU A 84 -2.31 -9.82 6.71
C LEU A 84 -2.02 -8.51 5.99
N LEU A 85 -3.05 -7.68 5.81
CA LEU A 85 -2.90 -6.41 5.09
C LEU A 85 -1.97 -5.45 5.85
N MET A 86 -2.04 -5.37 7.18
CA MET A 86 -1.16 -4.51 7.97
C MET A 86 0.33 -4.89 7.81
N ILE A 87 0.65 -6.19 7.87
CA ILE A 87 2.03 -6.68 7.71
C ILE A 87 2.51 -6.47 6.28
N ALA A 88 1.71 -6.92 5.30
CA ALA A 88 2.07 -6.85 3.90
C ALA A 88 2.23 -5.40 3.44
N HIS A 89 1.25 -4.53 3.77
CA HIS A 89 1.35 -3.09 3.52
C HIS A 89 2.53 -2.45 4.27
N GLY A 90 2.89 -2.94 5.45
CA GLY A 90 4.06 -2.48 6.19
C GLY A 90 5.36 -2.64 5.39
N LEU A 91 5.54 -3.81 4.76
CA LEU A 91 6.71 -4.12 3.92
C LEU A 91 6.65 -3.43 2.55
N THR A 92 5.49 -3.37 1.90
CA THR A 92 5.36 -2.74 0.57
C THR A 92 5.53 -1.22 0.63
N SER A 93 4.87 -0.54 1.59
CA SER A 93 4.99 0.91 1.73
C SER A 93 6.41 1.35 2.10
N SER A 94 7.09 0.61 2.99
CA SER A 94 8.48 0.89 3.33
C SER A 94 9.42 0.70 2.14
N ALA A 95 9.27 -0.37 1.35
CA ALA A 95 10.02 -0.55 0.10
C ALA A 95 9.80 0.62 -0.88
N LEU A 96 8.54 1.06 -1.08
CA LEU A 96 8.22 2.21 -1.93
C LEU A 96 8.84 3.52 -1.43
N PHE A 97 8.78 3.79 -0.12
CA PHE A 97 9.43 4.97 0.46
C PHE A 97 10.95 4.93 0.27
N CYS A 98 11.56 3.76 0.35
CA CYS A 98 12.98 3.59 0.08
C CYS A 98 13.31 3.80 -1.40
N LEU A 99 12.51 3.27 -2.33
CA LEU A 99 12.65 3.56 -3.76
C LEU A 99 12.54 5.07 -4.06
N ALA A 100 11.55 5.75 -3.46
CA ALA A 100 11.40 7.19 -3.57
C ALA A 100 12.61 7.95 -2.99
N ASN A 101 13.22 7.43 -1.91
CA ASN A 101 14.41 8.02 -1.33
C ASN A 101 15.65 7.84 -2.21
N ILE A 102 15.83 6.66 -2.80
CA ILE A 102 16.97 6.37 -3.68
C ILE A 102 16.94 7.28 -4.92
N ASN A 103 15.74 7.57 -5.44
CA ASN A 103 15.55 8.57 -6.49
C ASN A 103 15.87 9.99 -5.98
N TYR A 104 15.38 10.35 -4.80
CA TYR A 104 15.62 11.66 -4.18
C TYR A 104 17.11 11.92 -3.91
N GLU A 105 17.90 10.92 -3.49
CA GLU A 105 19.35 11.04 -3.28
C GLU A 105 20.10 11.40 -4.58
N ARG A 106 19.52 11.15 -5.75
CA ARG A 106 20.14 11.46 -7.06
C ARG A 106 19.65 12.75 -7.66
N THR A 107 18.37 13.08 -7.47
CA THR A 107 17.75 14.23 -8.13
C THR A 107 17.54 15.42 -7.22
N HIS A 108 17.66 15.24 -5.89
CA HIS A 108 17.32 16.20 -4.85
C HIS A 108 15.89 16.77 -4.98
N SER A 109 15.02 16.10 -5.72
CA SER A 109 13.63 16.49 -5.96
C SER A 109 12.69 15.34 -5.66
N ARG A 110 11.50 15.68 -5.14
CA ARG A 110 10.40 14.73 -4.93
C ARG A 110 9.41 14.70 -6.10
N THR A 111 9.64 15.50 -7.14
CA THR A 111 8.75 15.61 -8.29
C THR A 111 8.79 14.34 -9.14
N LEU A 112 7.63 13.72 -9.31
CA LEU A 112 7.47 12.43 -9.98
C LEU A 112 7.85 12.50 -11.47
N LEU A 113 7.51 13.59 -12.16
CA LEU A 113 7.80 13.77 -13.59
C LEU A 113 9.29 13.97 -13.90
N LEU A 114 10.12 14.32 -12.92
CA LEU A 114 11.56 14.53 -13.14
C LEU A 114 12.33 13.21 -13.31
N LEU A 115 11.72 12.10 -12.90
CA LEU A 115 12.35 10.78 -12.87
C LEU A 115 12.06 9.92 -14.11
N GLN A 116 11.35 10.44 -15.12
CA GLN A 116 10.95 9.70 -16.32
C GLN A 116 12.12 8.96 -16.98
N GLY A 117 11.86 7.76 -17.47
CA GLY A 117 12.83 6.95 -18.21
C GLY A 117 13.95 6.33 -17.37
N ALA A 118 13.81 6.26 -16.04
CA ALA A 118 14.84 5.70 -15.16
C ALA A 118 15.25 4.26 -15.50
N GLN A 119 14.36 3.47 -16.11
CA GLN A 119 14.65 2.08 -16.52
C GLN A 119 15.80 1.98 -17.53
N ILE A 120 16.00 3.00 -18.38
CA ILE A 120 17.07 3.02 -19.39
C ILE A 120 18.44 3.00 -18.72
N ILE A 121 18.58 3.67 -17.56
CA ILE A 121 19.84 3.79 -16.83
C ILE A 121 19.95 2.71 -15.75
N PHE A 122 18.86 2.41 -15.04
CA PHE A 122 18.84 1.52 -13.89
C PHE A 122 17.86 0.35 -14.09
N PRO A 123 18.18 -0.63 -14.96
CA PRO A 123 17.27 -1.74 -15.25
C PRO A 123 16.97 -2.60 -14.02
N LEU A 124 17.97 -2.83 -13.16
CA LEU A 124 17.77 -3.59 -11.92
C LEU A 124 16.90 -2.81 -10.92
N MET A 125 17.05 -1.48 -10.84
CA MET A 125 16.15 -0.63 -10.06
C MET A 125 14.71 -0.71 -10.56
N ALA A 126 14.52 -0.70 -11.87
CA ALA A 126 13.19 -0.83 -12.48
C ALA A 126 12.52 -2.16 -12.09
N SER A 127 13.28 -3.26 -11.97
CA SER A 127 12.71 -4.53 -11.48
C SER A 127 12.18 -4.42 -10.05
N TRP A 128 12.88 -3.72 -9.16
CA TRP A 128 12.40 -3.45 -7.80
C TRP A 128 11.15 -2.56 -7.79
N TRP A 129 11.10 -1.55 -8.65
CA TRP A 129 9.89 -0.73 -8.85
C TRP A 129 8.71 -1.55 -9.32
N VAL A 130 8.90 -2.45 -10.28
CA VAL A 130 7.85 -3.35 -10.77
C VAL A 130 7.35 -4.23 -9.62
N ILE A 131 8.22 -4.94 -8.90
CA ILE A 131 7.81 -5.83 -7.80
C ILE A 131 7.08 -5.04 -6.69
N ALA A 132 7.61 -3.88 -6.29
CA ALA A 132 6.98 -3.03 -5.27
C ALA A 132 5.62 -2.47 -5.74
N SER A 133 5.48 -2.12 -7.01
CA SER A 133 4.20 -1.65 -7.57
C SER A 133 3.16 -2.76 -7.67
N LEU A 134 3.56 -3.97 -8.11
CA LEU A 134 2.68 -5.15 -8.20
C LEU A 134 2.16 -5.57 -6.83
N THR A 135 3.02 -5.51 -5.81
CA THR A 135 2.61 -5.81 -4.43
C THR A 135 1.72 -4.71 -3.85
N ASN A 136 1.95 -3.43 -4.18
CA ASN A 136 1.10 -2.33 -3.71
C ASN A 136 -0.28 -2.26 -4.38
N MET A 137 -0.42 -2.75 -5.61
CA MET A 137 -1.73 -2.91 -6.28
C MET A 137 -2.42 -4.23 -5.95
N ALA A 138 -1.87 -5.01 -5.01
CA ALA A 138 -2.43 -6.29 -4.59
C ALA A 138 -2.61 -7.29 -5.75
N LEU A 139 -1.58 -7.50 -6.56
CA LEU A 139 -1.61 -8.53 -7.61
C LEU A 139 -1.63 -9.95 -6.98
N PRO A 140 -2.46 -10.90 -7.45
CA PRO A 140 -2.31 -12.30 -7.05
C PRO A 140 -0.95 -12.87 -7.50
N PRO A 141 -0.22 -13.66 -6.69
CA PRO A 141 -0.59 -14.26 -5.39
C PRO A 141 -0.03 -13.53 -4.15
N THR A 142 0.09 -12.19 -4.16
CA THR A 142 0.71 -11.45 -3.05
C THR A 142 -0.11 -11.47 -1.74
N ILE A 143 0.52 -11.25 -0.59
CA ILE A 143 -0.19 -11.18 0.71
C ILE A 143 -1.09 -9.96 0.78
N ASN A 144 -0.72 -8.86 0.10
CA ASN A 144 -1.61 -7.70 -0.05
C ASN A 144 -2.94 -8.13 -0.65
N PHE A 145 -2.90 -8.92 -1.74
CA PHE A 145 -4.11 -9.49 -2.35
C PHE A 145 -4.89 -10.39 -1.39
N MET A 146 -4.21 -11.30 -0.67
CA MET A 146 -4.87 -12.18 0.29
C MET A 146 -5.57 -11.39 1.40
N GLY A 147 -4.89 -10.37 1.97
CA GLY A 147 -5.46 -9.50 3.01
C GLY A 147 -6.65 -8.69 2.50
N GLU A 148 -6.52 -8.04 1.34
CA GLU A 148 -7.60 -7.26 0.74
C GLU A 148 -8.80 -8.11 0.37
N LEU A 149 -8.58 -9.31 -0.20
CA LEU A 149 -9.67 -10.21 -0.57
C LEU A 149 -10.46 -10.66 0.66
N VAL A 150 -9.78 -11.04 1.76
CA VAL A 150 -10.46 -11.41 3.01
C VAL A 150 -11.22 -10.23 3.61
N ILE A 151 -10.65 -9.01 3.54
CA ILE A 151 -11.36 -7.79 3.95
C ILE A 151 -12.61 -7.59 3.08
N PHE A 152 -12.53 -7.77 1.76
CA PHE A 152 -13.66 -7.60 0.86
C PHE A 152 -14.76 -8.60 1.14
N THR A 153 -14.44 -9.87 1.40
CA THR A 153 -15.45 -10.86 1.78
C THR A 153 -16.12 -10.48 3.09
N THR A 154 -15.37 -9.98 4.08
CA THR A 154 -15.94 -9.58 5.38
C THR A 154 -16.88 -8.39 5.28
N LEU A 155 -16.57 -7.43 4.41
CA LEU A 155 -17.41 -6.26 4.18
C LEU A 155 -18.63 -6.62 3.33
N LEU A 156 -18.49 -7.52 2.36
CA LEU A 156 -19.58 -8.03 1.54
C LEU A 156 -20.61 -8.75 2.42
N ASP A 157 -20.16 -9.60 3.33
CA ASP A 157 -21.02 -10.31 4.28
C ASP A 157 -21.73 -9.33 5.24
N TRP A 158 -21.07 -8.23 5.61
CA TRP A 158 -21.64 -7.21 6.49
C TRP A 158 -22.68 -6.33 5.77
N CYS A 159 -22.37 -5.85 4.57
CA CYS A 159 -23.30 -5.12 3.70
C CYS A 159 -22.88 -5.31 2.24
N PRO A 160 -23.70 -5.97 1.40
CA PRO A 160 -23.35 -6.28 0.01
C PRO A 160 -23.02 -5.06 -0.84
N LEU A 161 -23.58 -3.87 -0.53
CA LEU A 161 -23.30 -2.63 -1.27
C LEU A 161 -21.81 -2.23 -1.19
N THR A 162 -21.10 -2.64 -0.13
CA THR A 162 -19.70 -2.27 0.06
C THR A 162 -18.79 -2.81 -1.03
N ILE A 163 -19.16 -3.89 -1.73
CA ILE A 163 -18.37 -4.46 -2.82
C ILE A 163 -18.17 -3.49 -3.99
N ILE A 164 -19.16 -2.62 -4.23
CA ILE A 164 -19.06 -1.59 -5.26
C ILE A 164 -17.98 -0.58 -4.87
N ILE A 165 -17.98 -0.15 -3.61
CA ILE A 165 -17.03 0.83 -3.08
C ILE A 165 -15.61 0.25 -3.04
N THR A 166 -15.45 -0.96 -2.52
CA THR A 166 -14.12 -1.61 -2.43
C THR A 166 -13.59 -1.99 -3.81
N GLY A 167 -14.45 -2.44 -4.73
CA GLY A 167 -14.07 -2.72 -6.12
C GLY A 167 -13.62 -1.46 -6.87
N ILE A 168 -14.36 -0.35 -6.73
CA ILE A 168 -13.93 0.94 -7.29
C ILE A 168 -12.62 1.39 -6.64
N GLY A 169 -12.49 1.29 -5.32
CA GLY A 169 -11.25 1.60 -4.61
C GLY A 169 -10.05 0.82 -5.16
N ALA A 170 -10.19 -0.50 -5.34
CA ALA A 170 -9.15 -1.39 -5.86
C ALA A 170 -8.77 -1.07 -7.32
N THR A 171 -9.75 -0.71 -8.15
CA THR A 171 -9.46 -0.32 -9.55
C THR A 171 -8.70 1.00 -9.62
N ILE A 172 -9.05 1.98 -8.79
CA ILE A 172 -8.31 3.25 -8.72
C ILE A 172 -6.92 3.03 -8.11
N THR A 173 -6.77 2.11 -7.15
CA THR A 173 -5.45 1.77 -6.59
C THR A 173 -4.52 1.16 -7.63
N ALA A 174 -5.02 0.24 -8.45
CA ALA A 174 -4.29 -0.25 -9.62
C ALA A 174 -3.95 0.89 -10.60
N GLY A 175 -4.88 1.82 -10.83
CA GLY A 175 -4.68 2.99 -11.68
C GLY A 175 -3.54 3.90 -11.24
N TYR A 176 -3.54 4.37 -9.99
CA TYR A 176 -2.48 5.28 -9.52
C TYR A 176 -1.13 4.59 -9.34
N THR A 177 -1.10 3.29 -9.03
CA THR A 177 0.15 2.53 -8.89
C THR A 177 0.83 2.31 -10.23
N LEU A 178 0.06 1.96 -11.27
CA LEU A 178 0.56 1.89 -12.63
C LEU A 178 0.99 3.27 -13.14
N TYR A 179 0.24 4.32 -12.81
CA TYR A 179 0.65 5.70 -13.11
C TYR A 179 2.00 6.04 -12.47
N MET A 180 2.20 5.73 -11.18
CA MET A 180 3.48 5.92 -10.48
C MET A 180 4.62 5.13 -11.15
N LEU A 181 4.38 3.87 -11.54
CA LEU A 181 5.39 3.06 -12.22
C LEU A 181 5.76 3.65 -13.59
N MET A 182 4.76 3.95 -14.42
CA MET A 182 4.98 4.45 -15.78
C MET A 182 5.64 5.82 -15.80
N SER A 183 5.20 6.72 -14.92
CA SER A 183 5.75 8.08 -14.84
C SER A 183 7.19 8.13 -14.33
N THR A 184 7.63 7.15 -13.54
CA THR A 184 9.01 7.09 -13.03
C THR A 184 9.92 6.21 -13.88
N GLN A 185 9.44 5.07 -14.39
CA GLN A 185 10.32 4.12 -15.08
C GLN A 185 10.31 4.29 -16.59
N HIS A 186 9.17 4.65 -17.18
CA HIS A 186 8.98 4.75 -18.62
C HIS A 186 9.15 6.18 -19.14
N GLY A 187 9.30 6.32 -20.45
CA GLY A 187 9.47 7.61 -21.11
C GLY A 187 10.92 7.96 -21.42
N LYS A 188 11.14 9.23 -21.82
CA LYS A 188 12.45 9.74 -22.17
C LYS A 188 13.10 10.36 -20.94
N LEU A 189 14.35 9.98 -20.69
CA LEU A 189 15.15 10.64 -19.66
C LEU A 189 15.37 12.11 -20.03
N SER A 190 15.27 13.00 -19.05
CA SER A 190 15.66 14.40 -19.27
C SER A 190 17.16 14.48 -19.54
N SER A 191 17.56 15.16 -20.62
CA SER A 191 18.94 15.23 -21.11
C SER A 191 19.94 15.86 -20.15
N ASN A 192 19.45 16.56 -19.12
CA ASN A 192 20.25 17.39 -18.24
C ASN A 192 20.61 16.69 -16.91
N LEU A 193 20.16 15.45 -16.71
CA LEU A 193 20.43 14.69 -15.48
C LEU A 193 21.60 13.72 -15.67
N VAL A 194 22.70 13.96 -14.96
CA VAL A 194 23.77 12.98 -14.77
C VAL A 194 23.51 12.26 -13.45
N LEU A 195 23.09 11.00 -13.52
CA LEU A 195 22.69 10.22 -12.35
C LEU A 195 23.79 9.21 -11.99
N PRO A 196 24.24 9.14 -10.71
CA PRO A 196 25.24 8.16 -10.30
C PRO A 196 24.66 6.73 -10.30
N PRO A 197 25.51 5.70 -10.53
CA PRO A 197 25.09 4.30 -10.54
C PRO A 197 24.44 3.86 -9.22
N MET A 198 23.66 2.78 -9.28
CA MET A 198 23.05 2.19 -8.09
C MET A 198 24.11 1.51 -7.21
N GLN A 199 24.03 1.74 -5.90
CA GLN A 199 24.96 1.19 -4.94
C GLN A 199 24.45 -0.16 -4.40
N THR A 200 25.36 -1.05 -4.01
CA THR A 200 25.03 -2.36 -3.43
C THR A 200 24.17 -2.25 -2.18
N ARG A 201 24.39 -1.22 -1.35
CA ARG A 201 23.55 -0.95 -0.16
C ARG A 201 22.07 -0.74 -0.52
N GLU A 202 21.80 -0.11 -1.66
CA GLU A 202 20.44 0.22 -2.08
C GLU A 202 19.71 -1.04 -2.56
N HIS A 203 20.41 -1.93 -3.27
CA HIS A 203 19.88 -3.24 -3.64
C HIS A 203 19.64 -4.14 -2.44
N LEU A 204 20.60 -4.21 -1.51
CA LEU A 204 20.46 -4.98 -0.29
C LEU A 204 19.26 -4.50 0.53
N LEU A 205 19.08 -3.18 0.65
CA LEU A 205 17.95 -2.60 1.35
C LEU A 205 16.62 -3.07 0.74
N LEU A 206 16.47 -3.00 -0.59
CA LEU A 206 15.23 -3.40 -1.26
C LEU A 206 14.99 -4.90 -1.17
N ALA A 207 16.05 -5.71 -1.30
CA ALA A 207 15.99 -7.14 -1.13
C ALA A 207 15.52 -7.52 0.28
N LEU A 208 16.01 -6.85 1.33
CA LEU A 208 15.58 -7.08 2.71
C LEU A 208 14.12 -6.71 2.98
N HIS A 209 13.48 -5.89 2.14
CA HIS A 209 12.04 -5.63 2.24
C HIS A 209 11.22 -6.65 1.44
N LEU A 210 11.62 -6.94 0.21
CA LEU A 210 10.81 -7.70 -0.74
C LEU A 210 11.01 -9.22 -0.62
N ILE A 211 12.18 -9.70 -0.22
CA ILE A 211 12.40 -11.14 0.00
C ILE A 211 11.52 -11.65 1.15
N PRO A 212 11.46 -11.02 2.34
CA PRO A 212 10.55 -11.46 3.39
C PRO A 212 9.09 -11.45 2.95
N LEU A 213 8.68 -10.41 2.20
CA LEU A 213 7.33 -10.33 1.65
C LEU A 213 7.05 -11.54 0.74
N LEU A 214 7.96 -11.89 -0.18
CA LEU A 214 7.81 -13.06 -1.05
C LEU A 214 7.82 -14.38 -0.26
N LEU A 215 8.67 -14.52 0.76
CA LEU A 215 8.71 -15.74 1.59
C LEU A 215 7.40 -15.95 2.35
N ILE A 216 6.79 -14.88 2.85
CA ILE A 216 5.49 -14.95 3.53
C ILE A 216 4.38 -15.35 2.53
N THR A 217 4.46 -14.98 1.24
CA THR A 217 3.45 -15.41 0.25
C THR A 217 3.41 -16.93 0.07
N LEU A 218 4.55 -17.60 0.24
CA LEU A 218 4.65 -19.05 0.13
C LEU A 218 4.03 -19.76 1.34
N LYS A 219 4.02 -19.11 2.50
CA LYS A 219 3.51 -19.70 3.74
C LYS A 219 2.81 -18.65 4.61
N PRO A 220 1.62 -18.15 4.19
CA PRO A 220 0.92 -17.06 4.87
C PRO A 220 0.51 -17.43 6.30
N ASN A 221 0.38 -18.73 6.60
CA ASN A 221 0.07 -19.25 7.93
C ASN A 221 1.11 -18.87 9.00
N LEU A 222 2.32 -18.42 8.63
CA LEU A 222 3.31 -17.95 9.62
C LEU A 222 2.90 -16.66 10.34
N ILE A 223 1.91 -15.93 9.82
CA ILE A 223 1.39 -14.69 10.42
C ILE A 223 0.37 -14.98 11.55
N PHE A 224 -0.13 -16.22 11.66
CA PHE A 224 -1.24 -16.60 12.54
C PHE A 224 -0.92 -17.77 13.47
#